data_AF-A0A2V9UB86-F1
#
_entry.id   AF-A0A2V9UB86-F1
#
_cell.length_a   1.000
_cell.length_b   1.000
_cell.length_c   1.000
_cell.angle_alpha   90.00
_cell.angle_beta   90.00
_cell.angle_gamma   90.00
#
_symmetry.space_group_name_H-M   'P 1'
#
loop_
_entity.id
_entity.type
_entity.pdbx_description
1 polymer ?
#
loop_
_entity_poly.entity_id
_entity_poly.type
_entity_poly.pdbx_seq_one_letter_code
_entity_poly.pdbx_strand_id
1 'polypeptide(L)' 'MIRKLSSGKFRLYSRKKDPKTGKRRNLGTFGSRPAAEKHEKAVQYFKRAG' A
#
# COMPACT_ATOMS: atom_id res chain seq x y z
N MET A 1 0.45 -0.58 -4.46
CA MET A 1 1.52 0.30 -5.01
C MET A 1 2.56 0.54 -3.93
N ILE A 2 3.77 0.00 -4.09
CA ILE A 2 4.82 0.08 -3.06
C ILE A 2 5.87 1.09 -3.51
N ARG A 3 6.21 2.06 -2.65
CA ARG A 3 7.25 3.07 -2.88
C ARG A 3 8.36 2.92 -1.84
N LYS A 4 9.62 2.88 -2.27
CA LYS A 4 10.79 2.98 -1.38
C LYS A 4 10.96 4.43 -0.92
N LEU A 5 11.14 4.63 0.38
CA LEU A 5 11.42 5.93 0.99
C LEU A 5 12.93 6.16 1.07
N SER A 6 13.33 7.42 1.22
CA SER A 6 14.73 7.79 1.49
C SER A 6 15.28 7.13 2.75
N SER A 7 14.42 6.88 3.74
CA SER A 7 14.75 6.13 4.96
C SER A 7 14.96 4.63 4.77
N GLY A 8 14.93 4.13 3.53
CA GLY A 8 15.08 2.70 3.21
C GLY A 8 13.81 1.86 3.43
N LYS A 9 12.79 2.40 4.12
CA LYS A 9 11.50 1.73 4.35
C LYS A 9 10.63 1.71 3.08
N PHE A 10 9.64 0.83 3.06
CA PHE A 10 8.72 0.62 1.95
C PHE A 10 7.31 1.04 2.33
N ARG A 11 6.71 2.00 1.64
CA ARG A 11 5.35 2.46 1.90
C ARG A 11 4.38 1.90 0.89
N LEU A 12 3.29 1.29 1.36
CA LEU A 12 2.20 0.84 0.52
C LEU A 12 1.16 1.97 0.39
N TYR A 13 0.82 2.30 -0.85
CA TYR A 13 -0.28 3.19 -1.19
C TYR A 13 -1.45 2.45 -1.83
N SER A 14 -2.65 3.00 -1.62
CA SER A 14 -3.87 2.57 -2.32
C SER A 14 -3.71 2.69 -3.84
N ARG A 15 -4.32 1.76 -4.58
CA ARG A 15 -4.33 1.82 -6.06
C ARG A 15 -5.15 3.01 -6.56
N LYS A 16 -6.38 3.13 -6.06
CA LYS A 16 -7.28 4.25 -6.35
C LYS A 16 -6.87 5.50 -5.54
N LYS A 17 -7.00 6.66 -6.17
CA LYS A 17 -6.92 7.96 -5.49
C LYS A 17 -8.20 8.16 -4.68
N ASP A 18 -8.08 8.86 -3.56
CA ASP A 18 -9.22 9.34 -2.80
C ASP A 18 -9.94 10.42 -3.63
N PRO A 19 -11.26 10.28 -3.88
CA PRO A 19 -12.00 11.21 -4.73
C PRO A 19 -12.12 12.61 -4.12
N LYS A 20 -12.04 12.74 -2.79
CA LYS A 20 -12.18 14.03 -2.09
C LYS A 20 -10.87 14.83 -2.11
N THR A 21 -9.73 14.15 -1.98
CA THR A 21 -8.42 14.81 -1.84
C THR A 21 -7.50 14.64 -3.04
N GLY A 22 -7.84 13.76 -3.99
CA GLY A 22 -7.00 13.40 -5.12
C GLY A 22 -5.73 12.61 -4.75
N LYS A 23 -5.50 12.35 -3.46
CA LYS A 23 -4.29 11.71 -2.93
C LYS A 23 -4.50 10.21 -2.76
N ARG A 24 -3.42 9.44 -2.86
CA ARG A 24 -3.45 8.01 -2.53
C ARG A 24 -3.30 7.84 -1.01
N ARG A 25 -4.07 6.91 -0.44
CA ARG A 25 -4.03 6.60 0.98
C ARG A 25 -2.78 5.78 1.31
N ASN A 26 -2.13 6.12 2.41
CA ASN A 26 -1.06 5.30 2.99
C ASN A 26 -1.72 4.10 3.69
N LEU A 27 -1.40 2.89 3.23
CA LEU A 27 -1.91 1.63 3.76
C LEU A 27 -0.93 0.95 4.73
N GLY A 28 0.24 1.56 4.95
CA GLY A 28 1.27 1.04 5.86
C GLY A 28 2.68 1.35 5.38
N THR A 29 3.61 1.40 6.32
CA THR A 29 5.06 1.50 6.04
C THR A 29 5.76 0.29 6.64
N PHE A 30 6.54 -0.41 5.84
CA PHE A 30 7.14 -1.70 6.11
C PHE A 30 8.66 -1.61 6.06
N GLY A 31 9.34 -2.43 6.86
CA GLY A 31 10.81 -2.50 6.87
C GLY A 31 11.39 -3.16 5.61
N SER A 32 10.62 -3.99 4.91
CA SER A 32 11.07 -4.73 3.74
C SER A 32 10.03 -4.72 2.61
N ARG A 33 10.50 -4.90 1.37
CA ARG A 33 9.64 -5.01 0.19
C ARG A 33 8.72 -6.24 0.25
N PRO A 34 9.19 -7.45 0.62
CA PRO A 34 8.33 -8.63 0.71
C PRO A 34 7.19 -8.47 1.73
N ALA A 35 7.44 -7.79 2.85
CA ALA A 35 6.40 -7.52 3.83
C ALA A 35 5.28 -6.62 3.26
N ALA A 36 5.65 -5.59 2.49
CA ALA A 36 4.69 -4.73 1.81
C ALA A 36 3.90 -5.48 0.73
N GLU A 37 4.53 -6.40 0.00
CA GLU A 37 3.88 -7.22 -1.03
C GLU A 37 2.88 -8.23 -0.43
N LYS A 38 3.26 -8.91 0.66
CA LYS A 38 2.34 -9.80 1.39
C LYS A 38 1.11 -9.04 1.89
N HIS A 39 1.31 -7.84 2.43
CA HIS A 39 0.21 -6.99 2.88
C HIS A 39 -0.67 -6.52 1.71
N GLU A 40 -0.08 -6.16 0.56
CA GLU A 40 -0.87 -5.80 -0.62
C GLU A 40 -1.76 -6.97 -1.09
N LYS A 41 -1.21 -8.19 -1.15
CA LYS A 41 -1.95 -9.40 -1.52
C LYS A 41 -3.14 -9.62 -0.58
N ALA A 42 -2.92 -9.50 0.73
CA ALA A 42 -3.99 -9.58 1.73
C ALA A 42 -5.07 -8.51 1.48
N VAL A 43 -4.69 -7.25 1.28
CA VAL A 43 -5.63 -6.16 0.98
C VAL A 43 -6.44 -6.43 -0.30
N GLN A 44 -5.83 -7.00 -1.35
CA GLN A 44 -6.58 -7.34 -2.56
C GLN A 44 -7.50 -8.54 -2.38
N TYR A 45 -7.08 -9.54 -1.60
CA TYR A 45 -7.89 -10.71 -1.30
C TYR A 45 -9.20 -10.30 -0.62
N PHE A 46 -9.12 -9.49 0.45
CA PHE A 46 -10.32 -9.01 1.16
C PHE A 46 -11.22 -8.11 0.32
N LYS A 47 -10.69 -7.45 -0.72
CA LYS A 47 -11.49 -6.62 -1.64
C LYS A 47 -12.21 -7.39 -2.73
N ARG A 48 -11.86 -8.66 -2.96
CA ARG A 48 -12.51 -9.53 -3.94
C ARG A 48 -13.60 -10.40 -3.31
N ALA A 49 -13.53 -10.60 -2.00
CA ALA A 49 -14.45 -11.43 -1.25
C ALA A 49 -15.69 -10.67 -0.71
N GLY A 50 -15.90 -9.43 -1.15
CA GLY A 50 -17.05 -8.59 -0.78
C GLY A 50 -17.62 -7.87 -1.99
#